data_AF-X1CRM6-F1
#
_entry.id   AF-X1CRM6-F1
#
_cell.length_a   1.000
_cell.length_b   1.000
_cell.length_c   1.000
_cell.angle_alpha   90.00
_cell.angle_beta   90.00
_cell.angle_gamma   90.00
#
_symmetry.space_group_name_H-M   'P 1'
#
loop_
_entity.id
_entity.type
_entity.pdbx_description
1 polymer ?
#
loop_
_entity_poly.entity_id
_entity_poly.type
_entity_poly.pdbx_seq_one_letter_code
_entity_poly.pdbx_strand_id
1 'polypeptide(L)'
;IRKFIGVENYSNQYGEVANISLLTNVDTNNAKQKDLDTLKSVNDNDLNDIAKSYTLPFSTLTIALAEMIASGEKNLSEDKSKRTNQSNAQADAYIHLTPAVRMHKETMDVFVAGFLNNKTVLVEGDYPVKNKREKTLCKDAIAKHCDLRMKKYRQYKVGQMDAINVTGSTLQML
;
A
#
# COMPACT_ATOMS: atom_id res chain seq x y z
N ILE A 1 18.48 9.23 -7.98
CA ILE A 1 17.58 10.39 -7.83
C ILE A 1 16.21 9.86 -7.42
N ARG A 2 15.67 10.29 -6.29
CA ARG A 2 14.28 9.95 -5.87
C ARG A 2 13.32 10.76 -6.74
N LYS A 3 12.33 10.10 -7.35
CA LYS A 3 11.32 10.77 -8.18
C LYS A 3 10.03 10.90 -7.39
N PHE A 4 9.43 12.08 -7.43
CA PHE A 4 8.17 12.35 -6.76
C PHE A 4 7.10 12.71 -7.78
N ILE A 5 5.87 12.32 -7.48
CA ILE A 5 4.69 12.80 -8.18
C ILE A 5 3.77 13.43 -7.14
N GLY A 6 3.46 14.71 -7.32
CA GLY A 6 2.41 15.43 -6.63
C GLY A 6 1.08 15.21 -7.33
N VAL A 7 0.04 14.92 -6.55
CA VAL A 7 -1.34 14.83 -6.98
C VAL A 7 -2.10 15.88 -6.19
N GLU A 8 -2.68 16.87 -6.87
CA GLU A 8 -3.40 17.98 -6.24
C GLU A 8 -4.91 17.75 -6.28
N ASN A 9 -5.59 18.14 -5.20
CA ASN A 9 -7.03 18.09 -5.03
C ASN A 9 -7.66 16.74 -5.38
N TYR A 10 -7.03 15.62 -4.99
CA TYR A 10 -7.60 14.31 -5.25
C TYR A 10 -8.88 14.11 -4.44
N SER A 11 -9.99 13.89 -5.12
CA SER A 11 -11.28 13.59 -4.50
C SER A 11 -11.50 12.07 -4.47
N ASN A 12 -11.68 11.52 -3.28
CA ASN A 12 -12.03 10.11 -3.13
C ASN A 12 -13.55 9.89 -3.10
N GLN A 13 -13.99 8.62 -3.13
CA GLN A 13 -15.40 8.24 -3.14
C GLN A 13 -16.18 8.58 -1.85
N TYR A 14 -15.48 8.97 -0.78
CA TYR A 14 -16.04 9.35 0.52
C TYR A 14 -16.09 10.87 0.70
N GLY A 15 -15.82 11.65 -0.36
CA GLY A 15 -15.85 13.11 -0.33
C GLY A 15 -14.61 13.77 0.26
N GLU A 16 -13.57 13.00 0.63
CA GLU A 16 -12.31 13.60 1.08
C GLU A 16 -11.57 14.21 -0.12
N VAL A 17 -11.05 15.43 0.07
CA VAL A 17 -10.15 16.09 -0.89
C VAL A 17 -8.78 16.25 -0.25
N ALA A 18 -7.73 15.83 -0.95
CA ALA A 18 -6.37 15.88 -0.41
C ALA A 18 -5.29 16.11 -1.47
N ASN A 19 -4.20 16.77 -1.05
CA ASN A 19 -2.95 16.84 -1.81
C ASN A 19 -2.04 15.70 -1.38
N ILE A 20 -1.48 14.97 -2.35
CA ILE A 20 -0.71 13.76 -2.12
C ILE A 20 0.66 13.87 -2.78
N SER A 21 1.69 13.44 -2.07
CA SER A 21 3.03 13.23 -2.61
C SER A 21 3.35 11.74 -2.62
N LEU A 22 3.71 11.21 -3.79
CA LEU A 22 4.13 9.84 -3.99
C LEU A 22 5.61 9.77 -4.33
N LEU A 23 6.33 8.87 -3.66
CA LEU A 23 7.63 8.40 -4.10
C LEU A 23 7.45 7.31 -5.17
N THR A 24 7.93 7.56 -6.37
CA THR A 24 7.73 6.70 -7.55
C THR A 24 9.03 6.11 -8.07
N ASN A 25 8.94 5.23 -9.07
CA ASN A 25 10.07 4.47 -9.63
C ASN A 25 10.83 3.66 -8.57
N VAL A 26 10.06 3.02 -7.70
CA VAL A 26 10.54 2.22 -6.59
C VAL A 26 10.41 0.74 -6.91
N ASP A 27 11.44 -0.03 -6.57
CA ASP A 27 11.41 -1.48 -6.73
C ASP A 27 10.51 -2.10 -5.66
N THR A 28 9.31 -2.51 -6.09
CA THR A 28 8.31 -3.12 -5.20
C THR A 28 8.68 -4.55 -4.79
N ASN A 29 9.50 -5.27 -5.57
CA ASN A 29 9.98 -6.59 -5.19
C ASN A 29 11.02 -6.49 -4.08
N ASN A 30 11.96 -5.55 -4.21
CA ASN A 30 12.91 -5.25 -3.14
C ASN A 30 12.19 -4.78 -1.86
N ALA A 31 11.15 -3.95 -1.99
CA ALA A 31 10.33 -3.56 -0.84
C ALA A 31 9.64 -4.75 -0.17
N LYS A 32 9.03 -5.65 -0.94
CA LYS A 32 8.44 -6.90 -0.43
C LYS A 32 9.46 -7.79 0.27
N GLN A 33 10.67 -7.92 -0.29
CA GLN A 33 11.74 -8.71 0.31
C GLN A 33 12.14 -8.15 1.68
N LYS A 34 12.41 -6.84 1.76
CA LYS A 34 12.75 -6.19 3.03
C LYS A 34 11.63 -6.27 4.07
N ASP A 35 10.38 -6.18 3.63
CA ASP A 35 9.23 -6.34 4.52
C ASP A 35 9.14 -7.79 5.04
N LEU A 36 9.41 -8.80 4.20
CA LEU A 36 9.47 -10.20 4.62
C LEU A 36 10.62 -10.43 5.62
N ASP A 37 11.80 -9.90 5.36
CA ASP A 37 12.95 -10.03 6.25
C ASP A 37 12.64 -9.39 7.62
N THR A 38 11.98 -8.22 7.61
CA THR A 38 11.53 -7.55 8.84
C THR A 38 10.51 -8.39 9.60
N LEU A 39 9.55 -9.02 8.90
CA LEU A 39 8.59 -9.92 9.53
C LEU A 39 9.26 -11.16 10.14
N LYS A 40 10.27 -11.72 9.48
CA LYS A 40 11.03 -12.87 9.97
C LYS A 40 11.90 -12.53 11.19
N SER A 41 12.27 -11.26 11.39
CA SER A 41 13.01 -10.82 12.57
C SER A 41 12.14 -10.51 13.78
N VAL A 42 10.80 -10.47 13.64
CA VAL A 42 9.87 -10.25 14.76
C VAL A 42 9.99 -11.40 15.75
N ASN A 43 10.25 -11.06 17.01
CA ASN A 43 10.38 -12.01 18.12
C ASN A 43 9.27 -11.82 19.17
N ASP A 44 9.30 -12.65 20.22
CA ASP A 44 8.26 -12.64 21.26
C ASP A 44 8.20 -11.31 22.04
N ASN A 45 9.30 -10.57 22.19
CA ASN A 45 9.28 -9.26 22.83
C ASN A 45 8.49 -8.25 21.98
N ASP A 46 8.73 -8.23 20.67
CA ASP A 46 7.98 -7.39 19.73
C ASP A 46 6.47 -7.73 19.77
N LEU A 47 6.14 -9.03 19.78
CA LEU A 47 4.75 -9.47 19.86
C LEU A 47 4.09 -9.09 21.20
N ASN A 48 4.82 -9.16 22.31
CA ASN A 48 4.33 -8.70 23.62
C ASN A 48 4.10 -7.19 23.66
N ASP A 49 4.99 -6.41 23.05
CA ASP A 49 4.85 -4.96 22.97
C ASP A 49 3.65 -4.56 22.11
N ILE A 50 3.42 -5.26 20.99
CA ILE A 50 2.23 -5.08 20.16
C ILE A 50 0.96 -5.46 20.94
N ALA A 51 0.96 -6.62 21.62
CA ALA A 51 -0.18 -7.09 22.40
C ALA A 51 -0.61 -6.05 23.45
N LYS A 52 0.34 -5.45 24.16
CA LYS A 52 0.08 -4.38 25.13
C LYS A 52 -0.40 -3.09 24.47
N SER A 53 0.32 -2.62 23.45
CA SER A 53 0.05 -1.33 22.80
C SER A 53 -1.32 -1.27 22.12
N TYR A 54 -1.79 -2.41 21.61
CA TYR A 54 -3.05 -2.50 20.86
C TYR A 54 -4.14 -3.29 21.60
N THR A 55 -3.86 -3.80 22.80
CA THR A 55 -4.78 -4.67 23.57
C THR A 55 -5.27 -5.86 22.73
N LEU A 56 -4.33 -6.65 22.20
CA LEU A 56 -4.59 -7.77 21.30
C LEU A 56 -4.09 -9.11 21.88
N PRO A 57 -4.75 -10.25 21.62
CA PRO A 57 -4.29 -11.54 22.11
C PRO A 57 -2.96 -11.96 21.48
N PHE A 58 -2.00 -12.34 22.31
CA PHE A 58 -0.68 -12.80 21.87
C PHE A 58 -0.79 -14.00 20.92
N SER A 59 -1.65 -14.98 21.25
CA SER A 59 -1.88 -16.16 20.40
C SER A 59 -2.36 -15.80 18.99
N THR A 60 -3.27 -14.84 18.87
CA THR A 60 -3.77 -14.35 17.57
C THR A 60 -2.69 -13.58 16.81
N LEU A 61 -1.81 -12.85 17.51
CA LEU A 61 -0.65 -12.18 16.90
C LEU A 61 0.33 -13.19 16.30
N THR A 62 0.65 -14.27 17.00
CA THR A 62 1.53 -15.35 16.47
C THR A 62 0.96 -15.97 15.19
N ILE A 63 -0.35 -16.28 15.19
CA ILE A 63 -1.03 -16.81 13.99
C ILE A 63 -1.01 -15.78 12.85
N ALA A 64 -1.29 -14.51 13.15
CA ALA A 64 -1.27 -13.44 12.17
C ALA A 64 0.11 -13.24 11.54
N LEU A 65 1.18 -13.28 12.34
CA LEU A 65 2.57 -13.17 11.88
C LEU A 65 2.93 -14.33 10.95
N ALA A 66 2.64 -15.57 11.36
CA ALA A 66 2.91 -16.76 10.55
C ALA A 66 2.20 -16.69 9.18
N GLU A 67 0.93 -16.26 9.15
CA GLU A 67 0.20 -16.05 7.90
C GLU A 67 0.81 -14.96 7.03
N MET A 68 1.30 -13.87 7.63
CA MET A 68 1.95 -12.78 6.89
C MET A 68 3.28 -13.23 6.28
N ILE A 69 4.11 -13.96 7.02
CA ILE A 69 5.37 -14.54 6.52
C ILE A 69 5.09 -15.51 5.36
N ALA A 70 4.19 -16.48 5.57
CA ALA A 70 3.83 -17.45 4.54
C ALA A 70 3.27 -16.78 3.27
N SER A 71 2.47 -15.72 3.43
CA SER A 71 1.99 -14.94 2.29
C SER A 71 3.10 -14.16 1.59
N GLY A 72 4.07 -13.61 2.34
CA GLY A 72 5.22 -12.89 1.80
C GLY A 72 6.10 -13.81 0.95
N GLU A 73 6.43 -14.99 1.47
CA GLU A 73 7.22 -16.01 0.77
C GLU A 73 6.55 -16.46 -0.53
N LYS A 74 5.25 -16.78 -0.50
CA LYS A 74 4.48 -17.11 -1.70
C LYS A 74 4.54 -16.01 -2.75
N ASN A 75 4.37 -14.75 -2.34
CA ASN A 75 4.31 -13.62 -3.26
C ASN A 75 5.68 -13.18 -3.80
N LEU A 76 6.77 -13.62 -3.18
CA LEU A 76 8.15 -13.43 -3.66
C LEU A 76 8.64 -14.58 -4.55
N SER A 77 7.91 -15.70 -4.61
CA SER A 77 8.20 -16.80 -5.53
C SER A 77 8.36 -16.31 -6.97
N GLU A 78 9.42 -16.76 -7.64
CA GLU A 78 9.64 -16.53 -9.08
C GLU A 78 8.57 -17.22 -9.92
N ASP A 79 8.16 -18.41 -9.48
CA ASP A 79 7.04 -19.15 -10.05
C ASP A 79 5.71 -18.45 -9.70
N LYS A 80 5.09 -17.84 -10.72
CA LYS A 80 3.82 -17.12 -10.59
C LYS A 80 2.67 -18.03 -10.15
N SER A 81 2.71 -19.32 -10.47
CA SER A 81 1.64 -20.27 -10.08
C SER A 81 1.57 -20.48 -8.56
N LYS A 82 2.68 -20.25 -7.85
CA LYS A 82 2.78 -20.37 -6.39
C LYS A 82 2.39 -19.08 -5.65
N ARG A 83 2.25 -17.97 -6.37
CA ARG A 83 1.84 -16.69 -5.79
C ARG A 83 0.38 -16.75 -5.38
N THR A 84 -0.01 -15.89 -4.44
CA THR A 84 -1.42 -15.79 -4.07
C THR A 84 -2.26 -15.31 -5.26
N ASN A 85 -3.49 -15.82 -5.37
CA ASN A 85 -4.44 -15.39 -6.41
C ASN A 85 -4.60 -13.87 -6.44
N GLN A 86 -4.57 -13.21 -5.28
CA GLN A 86 -4.62 -11.75 -5.19
C GLN A 86 -3.41 -11.09 -5.86
N SER A 87 -2.18 -11.60 -5.65
CA SER A 87 -0.99 -11.05 -6.29
C SER A 87 -1.03 -11.22 -7.80
N ASN A 88 -1.52 -12.36 -8.30
CA ASN A 88 -1.65 -12.61 -9.73
C ASN A 88 -2.73 -11.71 -10.34
N ALA A 89 -3.91 -11.65 -9.73
CA ALA A 89 -5.00 -10.79 -10.18
C ALA A 89 -4.57 -9.31 -10.27
N GLN A 90 -3.79 -8.81 -9.31
CA GLN A 90 -3.28 -7.43 -9.35
C GLN A 90 -2.24 -7.21 -10.45
N ALA A 91 -1.38 -8.20 -10.73
CA ALA A 91 -0.42 -8.11 -11.84
C ALA A 91 -1.15 -8.15 -13.20
N ASP A 92 -2.23 -8.94 -13.29
CA ASP A 92 -2.98 -9.12 -14.52
C ASP A 92 -3.99 -8.01 -14.79
N ALA A 93 -4.50 -7.32 -13.76
CA ALA A 93 -5.50 -6.26 -13.92
C ALA A 93 -4.96 -4.98 -14.59
N TYR A 94 -3.64 -4.78 -14.63
CA TYR A 94 -3.02 -3.53 -15.08
C TYR A 94 -2.02 -3.72 -16.22
N ILE A 95 -1.97 -2.72 -17.12
CA ILE A 95 -0.89 -2.52 -18.07
C ILE A 95 0.01 -1.42 -17.51
N HIS A 96 1.31 -1.69 -17.39
CA HIS A 96 2.28 -0.69 -16.96
C HIS A 96 2.68 0.18 -18.15
N LEU A 97 2.27 1.46 -18.14
CA LEU A 97 2.67 2.44 -19.15
C LEU A 97 4.06 2.99 -18.82
N THR A 98 4.32 3.21 -17.53
CA THR A 98 5.64 3.54 -16.96
C THR A 98 5.75 2.87 -15.58
N PRO A 99 6.92 2.89 -14.91
CA PRO A 99 7.04 2.36 -13.55
C PRO A 99 6.12 3.04 -12.52
N ALA A 100 5.67 4.27 -12.80
CA ALA A 100 4.80 5.07 -11.92
C ALA A 100 3.35 5.14 -12.40
N VAL A 101 3.08 4.86 -13.68
CA VAL A 101 1.76 5.02 -14.30
C VAL A 101 1.30 3.69 -14.88
N ARG A 102 0.09 3.30 -14.51
CA ARG A 102 -0.54 2.05 -14.96
C ARG A 102 -1.99 2.28 -15.34
N MET A 103 -2.47 1.50 -16.30
CA MET A 103 -3.83 1.55 -16.79
C MET A 103 -4.56 0.26 -16.44
N HIS A 104 -5.77 0.36 -15.90
CA HIS A 104 -6.61 -0.81 -15.65
C HIS A 104 -7.15 -1.35 -16.98
N LYS A 105 -7.01 -2.66 -17.21
CA LYS A 105 -7.28 -3.26 -18.53
C LYS A 105 -8.75 -3.18 -18.97
N GLU A 106 -9.68 -3.26 -18.03
CA GLU A 106 -11.11 -3.32 -18.35
C GLU A 106 -11.74 -1.93 -18.43
N THR A 107 -11.43 -1.08 -17.45
CA THR A 107 -12.03 0.26 -17.35
C THR A 107 -11.26 1.31 -18.15
N MET A 108 -10.04 0.99 -18.60
CA MET A 108 -9.10 1.92 -19.22
C MET A 108 -8.73 3.12 -18.32
N ASP A 109 -9.04 3.03 -17.03
CA ASP A 109 -8.70 4.07 -16.07
C ASP A 109 -7.19 4.12 -15.84
N VAL A 110 -6.63 5.33 -15.89
CA VAL A 110 -5.21 5.58 -15.62
C VAL A 110 -5.00 5.88 -14.14
N PHE A 111 -3.97 5.26 -13.56
CA PHE A 111 -3.56 5.43 -12.19
C PHE A 111 -2.09 5.79 -12.08
N VAL A 112 -1.78 6.72 -11.17
CA VAL A 112 -0.43 6.93 -10.66
C VAL A 112 -0.24 6.09 -9.41
N ALA A 113 0.88 5.38 -9.30
CA ALA A 113 1.19 4.53 -8.16
C ALA A 113 2.60 4.72 -7.63
N GLY A 114 2.75 4.57 -6.32
CA GLY A 114 4.01 4.76 -5.60
C GLY A 114 3.83 4.59 -4.09
N PHE A 115 4.91 4.79 -3.34
CA PHE A 115 4.83 4.85 -1.89
C PHE A 115 4.35 6.23 -1.45
N LEU A 116 3.34 6.28 -0.60
CA LEU A 116 2.87 7.49 0.02
C LEU A 116 4.01 8.13 0.83
N ASN A 117 4.40 9.34 0.42
CA ASN A 117 5.39 10.14 1.10
C ASN A 117 4.72 11.17 2.03
N ASN A 118 3.71 11.87 1.52
CA ASN A 118 2.91 12.81 2.30
C ASN A 118 1.46 12.86 1.81
N LYS A 119 0.54 13.20 2.71
CA LYS A 119 -0.86 13.50 2.39
C LYS A 119 -1.33 14.66 3.26
N THR A 120 -1.86 15.69 2.62
CA THR A 120 -2.47 16.85 3.28
C THR A 120 -3.96 16.83 2.98
N VAL A 121 -4.80 16.58 3.97
CA VAL A 121 -6.26 16.59 3.82
C VAL A 121 -6.73 18.05 3.81
N LEU A 122 -7.49 18.42 2.76
CA LEU A 122 -8.08 19.74 2.58
C LEU A 122 -9.54 19.75 3.01
N VAL A 123 -10.26 18.65 2.71
CA VAL A 123 -11.63 18.41 3.13
C VAL A 123 -11.70 17.00 3.70
N GLU A 124 -12.17 16.86 4.93
CA GLU A 124 -12.38 15.57 5.58
C GLU A 124 -13.52 14.80 4.89
N GLY A 125 -13.33 13.50 4.67
CA GLY A 125 -14.35 12.62 4.10
C GLY A 125 -15.20 11.94 5.17
N ASP A 126 -16.37 11.45 4.78
CA ASP A 126 -17.23 10.64 5.65
C ASP A 126 -16.95 9.14 5.45
N TYR A 127 -16.22 8.55 6.38
CA TYR A 127 -15.78 7.17 6.30
C TYR A 127 -16.69 6.23 7.11
N PRO A 128 -17.19 5.13 6.51
CA PRO A 128 -18.00 4.18 7.24
C PRO A 128 -17.19 3.51 8.35
N VAL A 129 -17.84 3.27 9.50
CA VAL A 129 -17.25 2.53 10.62
C VAL A 129 -16.94 1.09 10.17
N LYS A 130 -15.66 0.71 10.22
CA LYS A 130 -15.21 -0.64 9.84
C LYS A 130 -15.05 -1.52 11.07
N ASN A 131 -15.96 -2.47 11.23
CA ASN A 131 -15.80 -3.55 12.21
C ASN A 131 -14.78 -4.58 11.69
N LYS A 132 -13.51 -4.39 12.10
CA LYS A 132 -12.42 -5.30 11.73
C LYS A 132 -12.45 -6.54 12.61
N ARG A 133 -12.23 -7.71 11.98
CA ARG A 133 -11.99 -8.96 12.71
C ARG A 133 -10.69 -8.86 13.49
N GLU A 134 -10.61 -9.54 14.64
CA GLU A 134 -9.42 -9.52 15.51
C GLU A 134 -8.12 -9.84 14.75
N LYS A 135 -8.11 -10.91 13.94
CA LYS A 135 -6.93 -11.26 13.13
C LYS A 135 -6.51 -10.14 12.17
N THR A 136 -7.46 -9.38 11.63
CA THR A 136 -7.17 -8.22 10.78
C THR A 136 -6.54 -7.09 11.60
N LEU A 137 -7.02 -6.87 12.82
CA LEU A 137 -6.42 -5.90 13.75
C LEU A 137 -4.97 -6.30 14.11
N CYS A 138 -4.72 -7.59 14.39
CA CYS A 138 -3.38 -8.12 14.64
C CYS A 138 -2.43 -7.89 13.47
N LYS A 139 -2.84 -8.24 12.24
CA LYS A 139 -2.02 -7.98 11.03
C LYS A 139 -1.74 -6.50 10.83
N ASP A 140 -2.74 -5.65 11.07
CA ASP A 140 -2.57 -4.20 10.96
C ASP A 140 -1.59 -3.65 12.01
N ALA A 141 -1.66 -4.15 13.25
CA ALA A 141 -0.78 -3.77 14.34
C ALA A 141 0.67 -4.18 14.09
N ILE A 142 0.90 -5.44 13.69
CA ILE A 142 2.23 -5.95 13.27
C ILE A 142 2.78 -5.07 12.14
N ALA A 143 1.97 -4.81 11.10
CA ALA A 143 2.42 -4.02 9.96
C ALA A 143 2.73 -2.55 10.30
N LYS A 144 2.10 -1.98 11.34
CA LYS A 144 2.44 -0.64 11.86
C LYS A 144 3.74 -0.69 12.67
N HIS A 145 3.84 -1.64 13.59
CA HIS A 145 5.01 -1.81 14.45
C HIS A 145 6.29 -2.03 13.63
N CYS A 146 6.21 -2.84 12.58
CA CYS A 146 7.34 -3.12 11.68
C CYS A 146 7.59 -2.04 10.61
N ASP A 147 6.80 -0.96 10.56
CA ASP A 147 6.82 0.06 9.49
C ASP A 147 6.93 -0.51 8.05
N LEU A 148 6.11 -1.52 7.74
CA LEU A 148 6.20 -2.23 6.45
C LEU A 148 6.02 -1.27 5.27
N ARG A 149 6.94 -1.29 4.31
CA ARG A 149 6.96 -0.36 3.17
C ARG A 149 5.76 -0.56 2.26
N MET A 150 5.39 -1.81 1.99
CA MET A 150 4.24 -2.15 1.15
C MET A 150 2.92 -1.62 1.72
N LYS A 151 2.84 -1.37 3.03
CA LYS A 151 1.69 -0.69 3.64
C LYS A 151 1.52 0.74 3.15
N LYS A 152 2.58 1.40 2.68
CA LYS A 152 2.55 2.77 2.15
C LYS A 152 2.28 2.82 0.64
N TYR A 153 2.30 1.69 -0.07
CA TYR A 153 2.06 1.67 -1.52
C TYR A 153 0.59 2.03 -1.83
N ARG A 154 0.37 3.03 -2.66
CA ARG A 154 -0.96 3.54 -3.01
C ARG A 154 -1.07 3.76 -4.52
N GLN A 155 -2.30 3.87 -4.98
CA GLN A 155 -2.66 4.26 -6.34
C GLN A 155 -3.77 5.30 -6.31
N TYR A 156 -3.68 6.26 -7.22
CA TYR A 156 -4.64 7.35 -7.35
C TYR A 156 -5.07 7.44 -8.80
N LYS A 157 -6.39 7.48 -9.03
CA LYS A 157 -6.99 7.57 -10.37
C LYS A 157 -6.81 8.98 -10.92
N VAL A 158 -6.29 9.10 -12.14
CA VAL A 158 -6.00 10.40 -12.79
C VAL A 158 -7.27 11.20 -13.06
N GLY A 159 -8.40 10.55 -13.35
CA GLY A 159 -9.68 11.23 -13.55
C GLY A 159 -10.35 11.77 -12.27
N GLN A 160 -9.68 11.75 -11.12
CA GLN A 160 -10.22 12.21 -9.81
C GLN A 160 -9.33 13.30 -9.17
N MET A 161 -8.44 13.92 -9.94
CA MET A 161 -7.50 14.94 -9.50
C MET A 161 -7.49 16.09 -10.49
N ASP A 162 -7.21 17.29 -10.02
CA ASP A 162 -7.17 18.49 -10.87
C ASP A 162 -5.84 18.60 -11.63
N ALA A 163 -4.74 18.20 -10.98
CA ALA A 163 -3.40 18.33 -11.55
C ALA A 163 -2.44 17.25 -11.08
N ILE A 164 -1.47 16.95 -11.95
CA ILE A 164 -0.32 16.09 -11.65
C ILE A 164 0.96 16.90 -11.81
N ASN A 165 1.72 16.99 -10.72
CA ASN A 165 3.04 17.59 -10.68
C ASN A 165 4.10 16.48 -10.70
N VAL A 166 4.68 16.21 -11.87
CA VAL A 166 5.88 15.39 -11.96
C VAL A 166 7.08 16.30 -11.78
N THR A 167 8.00 15.99 -10.86
CA THR A 167 9.20 16.82 -10.67
C THR A 167 9.95 16.95 -12.01
N GLY A 168 9.83 18.13 -12.65
CA GLY A 168 10.41 18.44 -13.96
C GLY A 168 9.43 18.96 -15.04
N SER A 169 8.13 18.65 -15.00
CA SER A 169 7.13 19.19 -15.94
C SER A 169 5.69 18.95 -15.43
N THR A 170 4.89 20.01 -15.27
CA THR A 170 3.47 19.92 -14.92
C THR A 170 2.64 19.50 -16.14
N LEU A 171 1.74 18.53 -15.98
CA LEU A 171 0.71 18.18 -16.96
C LEU A 171 -0.62 18.77 -16.46
N GLN A 172 -1.06 19.85 -17.11
CA GLN A 172 -2.36 20.47 -16.87
C GLN A 172 -3.40 19.78 -17.75
N MET A 173 -4.46 19.25 -17.15
CA MET A 173 -5.64 18.79 -17.89
C MET A 173 -6.67 19.92 -17.83
N LEU A 174 -7.03 20.46 -19.00
CA LEU A 174 -8.03 21.53 -19.17
C LEU A 174 -9.45 20.97 -19.06
#